data_AF-A0A023F9H9-F1
#
_entry.id   AF-A0A023F9H9-F1
#
_cell.length_a   1.000
_cell.length_b   1.000
_cell.length_c   1.000
_cell.angle_alpha   90.00
_cell.angle_beta   90.00
_cell.angle_gamma   90.00
#
_symmetry.space_group_name_H-M   'P 1'
#
loop_
_entity.id
_entity.type
_entity.pdbx_description
1 polymer ?
#
loop_
_entity_poly.entity_id
_entity_poly.type
_entity_poly.pdbx_seq_one_letter_code
_entity_poly.pdbx_strand_id
1 'polypeptide(L)'
;MSGKRRRSFKCAVHHLDREVSSENDFHIILKEPPIFDRMVQIIADEFLTEERDRKYYADHYTCCPPPLFILFITLVELGFFTYYTVATGEMNAAGPVPIDSVFIYRPDKRLEVWRFFFYMVLHAGWLHLLFNLLVQLLVGLPLEMVHGSLRIGTVYMAGVLAGSLGTSVFDADVYLVGASGGVYALLAAHLANVLLNYNNMEFGIVRLIGIFVVASADVGFAVYDRYAAESAAPPVSYVAHLTGALAGLTIGLLVLKNFEQRLHEQLIWWVALGVYAACTIFAVLFNLFSPAFPPP
;
A
#
# COMPACT_ATOMS: atom_id res chain seq x y z
N MET A 1 -6.42 26.23 -27.35
CA MET A 1 -5.66 27.49 -27.58
C MET A 1 -5.22 28.15 -26.25
N SER A 2 -4.60 27.42 -25.31
CA SER A 2 -4.39 27.89 -23.91
C SER A 2 -2.96 28.38 -23.60
N GLY A 3 -2.06 28.46 -24.58
CA GLY A 3 -0.64 28.81 -24.35
C GLY A 3 -0.27 30.30 -24.45
N LYS A 4 -1.05 31.11 -25.19
CA LYS A 4 -0.68 32.51 -25.49
C LYS A 4 -0.93 33.48 -24.33
N ARG A 5 -1.90 33.22 -23.44
CA ARG A 5 -2.27 34.15 -22.34
C ARG A 5 -1.25 34.22 -21.18
N ARG A 6 -0.38 33.21 -20.99
CA ARG A 6 0.61 33.20 -19.88
C ARG A 6 1.89 34.00 -20.18
N ARG A 7 2.29 34.13 -21.46
CA ARG A 7 3.52 34.83 -21.86
C ARG A 7 3.38 36.35 -21.81
N SER A 8 2.27 36.88 -22.33
CA SER A 8 2.01 38.32 -22.35
C SER A 8 1.92 38.91 -20.94
N PHE A 9 1.32 38.20 -19.99
CA PHE A 9 1.21 38.65 -18.60
C PHE A 9 2.58 38.71 -17.90
N LYS A 10 3.42 37.68 -18.07
CA LYS A 10 4.79 37.69 -17.52
C LYS A 10 5.66 38.80 -18.15
N CYS A 11 5.51 39.02 -19.46
CA CYS A 11 6.21 40.10 -20.15
C CYS A 11 5.79 41.48 -19.63
N ALA A 12 4.49 41.68 -19.35
CA ALA A 12 3.97 42.94 -18.80
C ALA A 12 4.49 43.23 -17.38
N VAL A 13 4.68 42.20 -16.55
CA VAL A 13 5.20 42.36 -15.18
C VAL A 13 6.67 42.80 -15.20
N HIS A 14 7.52 42.17 -16.01
CA HIS A 14 8.95 42.51 -16.09
C HIS A 14 9.26 43.82 -16.85
N HIS A 15 8.32 44.30 -17.68
CA HIS A 15 8.44 45.60 -18.34
C HIS A 15 8.26 46.77 -17.35
N LEU A 16 7.54 46.54 -16.24
CA LEU A 16 7.32 47.51 -15.18
C LEU A 16 8.59 47.74 -14.35
N ASP A 17 9.40 46.70 -14.18
CA ASP A 17 10.67 46.73 -13.42
C ASP A 17 11.89 47.16 -14.28
N ARG A 18 11.68 47.55 -15.54
CA ARG A 18 12.73 47.99 -16.51
C ARG A 18 13.83 46.96 -16.80
N GLU A 19 13.66 45.69 -16.42
CA GLU A 19 14.69 44.66 -16.59
C GLU A 19 14.79 44.08 -18.01
N VAL A 20 13.81 44.32 -18.88
CA VAL A 20 13.76 43.69 -20.22
C VAL A 20 13.24 44.67 -21.28
N SER A 21 13.92 44.74 -22.43
CA SER A 21 13.64 45.74 -23.50
C SER A 21 12.95 45.17 -24.74
N SER A 22 12.90 43.84 -24.88
CA SER A 22 12.41 43.15 -26.08
C SER A 22 11.80 41.78 -25.74
N GLU A 23 10.75 41.36 -26.44
CA GLU A 23 10.19 40.00 -26.33
C GLU A 23 11.22 38.90 -26.67
N ASN A 24 12.26 39.24 -27.45
CA ASN A 24 13.35 38.32 -27.83
C ASN A 24 14.42 38.15 -26.74
N ASP A 25 14.46 39.01 -25.72
CA ASP A 25 15.39 38.87 -24.57
C ASP A 25 14.98 37.71 -23.64
N PHE A 26 13.74 37.22 -23.76
CA PHE A 26 13.30 36.00 -23.09
C PHE A 26 13.83 34.74 -23.79
N HIS A 27 15.13 34.48 -23.66
CA HIS A 27 15.61 33.10 -23.70
C HIS A 27 15.17 32.41 -22.40
N ILE A 28 13.92 31.94 -22.38
CA ILE A 28 13.47 30.98 -21.37
C ILE A 28 14.28 29.71 -21.63
N ILE A 29 15.45 29.61 -21.00
CA ILE A 29 16.17 28.36 -20.87
C ILE A 29 15.27 27.50 -19.98
N LEU A 30 14.41 26.71 -20.61
CA LEU A 30 13.70 25.61 -19.95
C LEU A 30 14.77 24.60 -19.54
N LYS A 31 15.43 24.87 -18.41
CA LYS A 31 16.33 23.92 -17.79
C LYS A 31 15.45 22.75 -17.37
N GLU A 32 15.74 21.58 -17.93
CA GLU A 32 15.02 20.38 -17.53
C GLU A 32 15.09 20.23 -16.01
N PRO A 33 13.96 19.99 -15.34
CA PRO A 33 13.97 19.81 -13.90
C PRO A 33 14.88 18.61 -13.55
N PRO A 34 15.64 18.69 -12.46
CA PRO A 34 16.34 17.56 -11.88
C PRO A 34 15.47 16.29 -11.82
N ILE A 35 16.10 15.12 -11.88
CA ILE A 35 15.40 13.82 -11.82
C ILE A 35 14.54 13.72 -10.56
N PHE A 36 15.03 14.25 -9.43
CA PHE A 36 14.31 14.31 -8.17
C PHE A 36 13.00 15.11 -8.30
N ASP A 37 13.06 16.33 -8.84
CA ASP A 37 11.89 17.19 -9.02
C ASP A 37 10.87 16.54 -9.96
N ARG A 38 11.33 15.85 -11.02
CA ARG A 38 10.46 15.06 -11.89
C ARG A 38 9.78 13.92 -11.14
N MET A 39 10.52 13.18 -10.31
CA MET A 39 9.97 12.09 -9.50
C MET A 39 8.90 12.62 -8.54
N VAL A 40 9.17 13.72 -7.84
CA VAL A 40 8.21 14.34 -6.91
C VAL A 40 6.95 14.81 -7.66
N GLN A 41 7.09 15.41 -8.84
CA GLN A 41 5.97 15.80 -9.70
C GLN A 41 5.11 14.59 -10.11
N ILE A 42 5.75 13.51 -10.57
CA ILE A 42 5.05 12.27 -10.94
C ILE A 42 4.27 11.70 -9.74
N ILE A 43 4.89 11.66 -8.55
CA ILE A 43 4.24 11.20 -7.32
C ILE A 43 3.05 12.10 -6.96
N ALA A 44 3.21 13.42 -7.06
CA ALA A 44 2.14 14.36 -6.81
C ALA A 44 0.95 14.11 -7.76
N ASP A 45 1.20 13.99 -9.06
CA ASP A 45 0.17 13.73 -10.07
C ASP A 45 -0.50 12.36 -9.91
N GLU A 46 0.23 11.38 -9.35
CA GLU A 46 -0.25 10.03 -9.13
C GLU A 46 -1.12 9.90 -7.87
N PHE A 47 -0.79 10.60 -6.78
CA PHE A 47 -1.42 10.38 -5.47
C PHE A 47 -2.21 11.58 -4.93
N LEU A 48 -1.97 12.80 -5.39
CA LEU A 48 -2.71 13.99 -4.99
C LEU A 48 -3.81 14.35 -5.99
N THR A 49 -4.87 14.94 -5.48
CA THR A 49 -6.15 15.08 -6.20
C THR A 49 -6.33 16.49 -6.75
N GLU A 50 -6.01 17.52 -5.95
CA GLU A 50 -6.12 18.92 -6.35
C GLU A 50 -4.85 19.42 -7.06
N GLU A 51 -5.03 20.17 -8.15
CA GLU A 51 -3.91 20.80 -8.89
C GLU A 51 -3.08 21.73 -7.98
N ARG A 52 -3.76 22.41 -7.03
CA ARG A 52 -3.10 23.26 -6.03
C ARG A 52 -2.20 22.45 -5.10
N ASP A 53 -2.71 21.34 -4.57
CA ASP A 53 -1.97 20.47 -3.66
C ASP A 53 -0.79 19.80 -4.37
N ARG A 54 -0.98 19.35 -5.61
CA ARG A 54 0.08 18.79 -6.45
C ARG A 54 1.24 19.76 -6.62
N LYS A 55 0.92 20.99 -7.01
CA LYS A 55 1.92 22.04 -7.21
C LYS A 55 2.58 22.43 -5.89
N TYR A 56 1.80 22.62 -4.83
CA TYR A 56 2.32 22.96 -3.51
C TYR A 56 3.29 21.89 -3.01
N TYR A 57 2.89 20.61 -3.10
CA TYR A 57 3.72 19.47 -2.73
C TYR A 57 5.00 19.41 -3.57
N ALA A 58 4.89 19.50 -4.91
CA ALA A 58 6.06 19.46 -5.79
C ALA A 58 7.04 20.61 -5.54
N ASP A 59 6.54 21.81 -5.22
CA ASP A 59 7.38 22.99 -4.98
C ASP A 59 8.01 23.01 -3.56
N HIS A 60 7.43 22.32 -2.58
CA HIS A 60 7.84 22.38 -1.15
C HIS A 60 8.33 21.06 -0.56
N TYR A 61 8.33 19.96 -1.33
CA TYR A 61 8.80 18.68 -0.81
C TYR A 61 10.30 18.70 -0.55
N THR A 62 10.69 18.45 0.70
CA THR A 62 12.08 18.55 1.18
C THR A 62 12.63 17.21 1.69
N CYS A 63 12.00 16.08 1.35
CA CYS A 63 12.29 14.75 1.95
C CYS A 63 12.15 14.70 3.49
N CYS A 64 11.49 15.69 4.09
CA CYS A 64 11.34 15.83 5.54
C CYS A 64 9.84 15.95 5.89
N PRO A 65 9.27 15.00 6.65
CA PRO A 65 9.91 13.77 7.16
C PRO A 65 10.17 12.75 6.04
N PRO A 66 11.27 11.97 6.12
CA PRO A 66 11.56 10.94 5.12
C PRO A 66 10.56 9.77 5.24
N PRO A 67 10.29 9.05 4.12
CA PRO A 67 9.41 7.89 4.14
C PRO A 67 10.12 6.67 4.76
N LEU A 68 10.12 6.58 6.09
CA LEU A 68 10.87 5.58 6.84
C LEU A 68 10.17 4.22 6.98
N PHE A 69 8.84 4.17 7.05
CA PHE A 69 8.09 2.96 7.40
C PHE A 69 8.21 1.88 6.31
N ILE A 70 7.92 2.23 5.05
CA ILE A 70 7.94 1.30 3.93
C ILE A 70 9.36 0.79 3.68
N LEU A 71 10.35 1.70 3.72
CA LEU A 71 11.75 1.31 3.59
C LEU A 71 12.19 0.39 4.75
N PHE A 72 11.80 0.71 5.98
CA PHE A 72 12.12 -0.10 7.14
C PHE A 72 11.53 -1.51 7.02
N ILE A 73 10.23 -1.64 6.72
CA ILE A 73 9.58 -2.95 6.67
C ILE A 73 10.08 -3.78 5.48
N THR A 74 10.36 -3.16 4.32
CA THR A 74 11.04 -3.82 3.19
C THR A 74 12.40 -4.39 3.58
N LEU A 75 13.23 -3.63 4.32
CA LEU A 75 14.54 -4.10 4.77
C LEU A 75 14.42 -5.23 5.79
N VAL A 76 13.42 -5.17 6.68
CA VAL A 76 13.12 -6.24 7.64
C VAL A 76 12.74 -7.52 6.90
N GLU A 77 11.79 -7.47 5.98
CA GLU A 77 11.36 -8.62 5.17
C GLU A 77 12.52 -9.23 4.39
N LEU A 78 13.35 -8.40 3.74
CA LEU A 78 14.53 -8.85 3.01
C LEU A 78 15.55 -9.52 3.93
N GLY A 79 15.77 -8.97 5.13
CA GLY A 79 16.67 -9.53 6.15
C GLY A 79 16.21 -10.90 6.64
N PHE A 80 14.93 -11.04 6.98
CA PHE A 80 14.34 -12.32 7.39
C PHE A 80 14.39 -13.36 6.28
N PHE A 81 14.03 -12.98 5.05
CA PHE A 81 14.12 -13.88 3.90
C PHE A 81 15.55 -14.36 3.67
N THR A 82 16.51 -13.43 3.65
CA THR A 82 17.94 -13.76 3.49
C THR A 82 18.42 -14.70 4.59
N TYR A 83 18.05 -14.43 5.85
CA TYR A 83 18.40 -15.29 6.98
C TYR A 83 17.90 -16.73 6.78
N TYR A 84 16.61 -16.91 6.43
CA TYR A 84 16.06 -18.24 6.24
C TYR A 84 16.63 -18.95 5.01
N THR A 85 16.84 -18.25 3.89
CA THR A 85 17.49 -18.81 2.71
C THR A 85 18.92 -19.28 3.00
N VAL A 86 19.69 -18.51 3.76
CA VAL A 86 21.06 -18.90 4.15
C VAL A 86 21.04 -20.06 5.14
N ALA A 87 20.09 -20.08 6.08
CA ALA A 87 19.97 -21.14 7.08
C ALA A 87 19.53 -22.48 6.49
N THR A 88 18.63 -22.49 5.50
CA THR A 88 18.17 -23.71 4.83
C THR A 88 19.09 -24.13 3.68
N GLY A 89 19.83 -23.19 3.09
CA GLY A 89 20.64 -23.43 1.89
C GLY A 89 19.82 -23.54 0.60
N GLU A 90 18.52 -23.20 0.64
CA GLU A 90 17.60 -23.32 -0.48
C GLU A 90 16.98 -21.98 -0.87
N MET A 91 16.92 -21.70 -2.18
CA MET A 91 16.25 -20.54 -2.75
C MET A 91 15.37 -20.97 -3.92
N ASN A 92 14.10 -21.30 -3.65
CA ASN A 92 13.14 -21.65 -4.69
C ASN A 92 12.09 -20.55 -4.87
N ALA A 93 11.40 -20.59 -6.02
CA ALA A 93 10.39 -19.62 -6.39
C ALA A 93 9.21 -19.58 -5.41
N ALA A 94 8.80 -20.75 -4.90
CA ALA A 94 7.64 -20.95 -4.03
C ALA A 94 7.98 -21.73 -2.74
N GLY A 95 9.26 -21.86 -2.37
CA GLY A 95 9.67 -22.63 -1.19
C GLY A 95 11.15 -22.44 -0.82
N PRO A 96 11.60 -23.02 0.31
CA PRO A 96 10.79 -23.62 1.37
C PRO A 96 10.18 -22.57 2.31
N VAL A 97 8.99 -22.84 2.82
CA VAL A 97 8.31 -21.97 3.81
C VAL A 97 8.93 -22.16 5.20
N PRO A 98 9.22 -21.10 5.98
CA PRO A 98 9.73 -21.22 7.35
C PRO A 98 8.67 -21.69 8.38
N ILE A 99 8.14 -22.91 8.22
CA ILE A 99 7.01 -23.45 9.02
C ILE A 99 7.32 -23.53 10.52
N ASP A 100 8.57 -23.77 10.89
CA ASP A 100 9.02 -23.86 12.28
C ASP A 100 9.29 -22.49 12.93
N SER A 101 9.12 -21.39 12.19
CA SER A 101 9.36 -20.06 12.72
C SER A 101 8.41 -19.70 13.88
N VAL A 102 8.92 -18.97 14.86
CA VAL A 102 8.10 -18.39 15.93
C VAL A 102 7.16 -17.28 15.41
N PHE A 103 7.42 -16.76 14.20
CA PHE A 103 6.66 -15.67 13.60
C PHE A 103 5.53 -16.11 12.68
N ILE A 104 5.58 -17.34 12.16
CA ILE A 104 4.53 -17.85 11.26
C ILE A 104 3.18 -17.88 11.99
N TYR A 105 2.11 -17.46 11.32
CA TYR A 105 0.78 -17.62 11.87
C TYR A 105 0.38 -19.09 11.81
N ARG A 106 -0.12 -19.59 12.95
CA ARG A 106 -0.37 -21.00 13.22
C ARG A 106 -1.76 -21.19 13.81
N PRO A 107 -2.67 -21.92 13.15
CA PRO A 107 -4.00 -22.24 13.67
C PRO A 107 -4.01 -22.88 15.06
N ASP A 108 -2.98 -23.69 15.36
CA ASP A 108 -2.83 -24.40 16.63
C ASP A 108 -2.27 -23.52 17.77
N LYS A 109 -1.88 -22.27 17.48
CA LYS A 109 -1.22 -21.35 18.42
C LYS A 109 -1.87 -19.97 18.47
N ARG A 110 -3.21 -19.89 18.38
CA ARG A 110 -3.99 -18.64 18.36
C ARG A 110 -3.82 -17.74 19.58
N LEU A 111 -3.38 -18.28 20.72
CA LEU A 111 -3.08 -17.47 21.92
C LEU A 111 -1.73 -16.76 21.86
N GLU A 112 -0.84 -17.15 20.94
CA GLU A 112 0.43 -16.48 20.68
C GLU A 112 0.19 -15.23 19.81
N VAL A 113 -0.37 -14.18 20.41
CA VAL A 113 -0.91 -12.98 19.73
C VAL A 113 0.07 -12.30 18.77
N TRP A 114 1.37 -12.41 19.00
CA TRP A 114 2.39 -11.83 18.13
C TRP A 114 2.41 -12.45 16.72
N ARG A 115 1.94 -13.71 16.59
CA ARG A 115 1.81 -14.41 15.30
C ARG A 115 0.79 -13.76 14.35
N PHE A 116 -0.18 -13.00 14.89
CA PHE A 116 -1.12 -12.24 14.07
C PHE A 116 -0.49 -11.02 13.40
N PHE A 117 0.71 -10.62 13.82
CA PHE A 117 1.44 -9.49 13.27
C PHE A 117 2.70 -9.91 12.54
N PHE A 118 3.57 -10.70 13.19
CA PHE A 118 4.91 -10.97 12.67
C PHE A 118 4.96 -11.96 11.51
N TYR A 119 3.85 -12.62 11.16
CA TYR A 119 3.81 -13.45 9.96
C TYR A 119 4.20 -12.66 8.70
N MET A 120 4.02 -11.33 8.71
CA MET A 120 4.36 -10.41 7.62
C MET A 120 5.85 -10.43 7.23
N VAL A 121 6.75 -10.78 8.15
CA VAL A 121 8.20 -10.76 7.86
C VAL A 121 8.69 -12.04 7.19
N LEU A 122 7.87 -13.09 7.16
CA LEU A 122 8.20 -14.37 6.54
C LEU A 122 7.62 -14.43 5.14
N HIS A 123 8.29 -15.12 4.21
CA HIS A 123 7.80 -15.29 2.85
C HIS A 123 7.99 -16.74 2.40
N ALA A 124 7.10 -17.20 1.52
CA ALA A 124 7.09 -18.59 1.05
C ALA A 124 8.20 -18.90 0.04
N GLY A 125 8.67 -17.89 -0.71
CA GLY A 125 9.70 -18.04 -1.73
C GLY A 125 10.07 -16.69 -2.33
N TRP A 126 11.06 -16.65 -3.23
CA TRP A 126 11.57 -15.39 -3.75
C TRP A 126 10.57 -14.65 -4.66
N LEU A 127 9.69 -15.37 -5.37
CA LEU A 127 8.63 -14.71 -6.16
C LEU A 127 7.61 -14.02 -5.27
N HIS A 128 7.21 -14.69 -4.19
CA HIS A 128 6.26 -14.12 -3.22
C HIS A 128 6.86 -12.88 -2.54
N LEU A 129 8.13 -12.92 -2.13
CA LEU A 129 8.82 -11.73 -1.61
C LEU A 129 8.90 -10.62 -2.66
N LEU A 130 9.35 -10.94 -3.88
CA LEU A 130 9.53 -9.96 -4.95
C LEU A 130 8.24 -9.19 -5.24
N PHE A 131 7.11 -9.89 -5.33
CA PHE A 131 5.82 -9.25 -5.55
C PHE A 131 5.44 -8.28 -4.41
N ASN A 132 5.57 -8.72 -3.16
CA ASN A 132 5.30 -7.87 -1.99
C ASN A 132 6.18 -6.62 -2.01
N LEU A 133 7.49 -6.78 -2.21
CA LEU A 133 8.43 -5.67 -2.26
C LEU A 133 8.15 -4.71 -3.42
N LEU A 134 7.81 -5.23 -4.60
CA LEU A 134 7.47 -4.39 -5.76
C LEU A 134 6.25 -3.53 -5.48
N VAL A 135 5.16 -4.11 -4.98
CA VAL A 135 3.95 -3.32 -4.69
C VAL A 135 4.18 -2.37 -3.52
N GLN A 136 4.88 -2.81 -2.46
CA GLN A 136 5.23 -2.00 -1.30
C GLN A 136 6.06 -0.78 -1.69
N LEU A 137 7.04 -0.93 -2.58
CA LEU A 137 7.88 0.18 -3.04
C LEU A 137 7.19 1.05 -4.10
N LEU A 138 6.42 0.47 -5.04
CA LEU A 138 5.77 1.24 -6.11
C LEU A 138 4.50 1.97 -5.66
N VAL A 139 3.77 1.41 -4.69
CA VAL A 139 2.51 1.99 -4.20
C VAL A 139 2.66 2.53 -2.79
N GLY A 140 3.28 1.77 -1.89
CA GLY A 140 3.44 2.15 -0.49
C GLY A 140 4.37 3.35 -0.29
N LEU A 141 5.54 3.36 -0.95
CA LEU A 141 6.50 4.44 -0.77
C LEU A 141 5.96 5.81 -1.22
N PRO A 142 5.33 5.95 -2.41
CA PRO A 142 4.68 7.21 -2.79
C PRO A 142 3.53 7.62 -1.86
N LEU A 143 2.70 6.66 -1.42
CA LEU A 143 1.67 6.91 -0.41
C LEU A 143 2.29 7.46 0.88
N GLU A 144 3.43 6.93 1.29
CA GLU A 144 4.12 7.38 2.49
C GLU A 144 4.71 8.79 2.33
N MET A 145 5.28 9.08 1.16
CA MET A 145 5.80 10.41 0.87
C MET A 145 4.70 11.49 0.92
N VAL A 146 3.49 11.14 0.48
CA VAL A 146 2.34 12.07 0.44
C VAL A 146 1.61 12.17 1.78
N HIS A 147 1.38 11.05 2.46
CA HIS A 147 0.52 10.99 3.66
C HIS A 147 1.29 10.83 4.97
N GLY A 148 2.58 10.53 4.91
CA GLY A 148 3.47 10.36 6.06
C GLY A 148 3.49 8.95 6.66
N SER A 149 4.61 8.62 7.30
CA SER A 149 4.92 7.28 7.84
C SER A 149 3.89 6.73 8.81
N LEU A 150 3.42 7.54 9.76
CA LEU A 150 2.46 7.08 10.77
C LEU A 150 1.13 6.63 10.16
N ARG A 151 0.67 7.38 9.15
CA ARG A 151 -0.60 7.13 8.46
C ARG A 151 -0.53 5.84 7.66
N ILE A 152 0.52 5.70 6.85
CA ILE A 152 0.73 4.52 6.03
C ILE A 152 1.03 3.30 6.88
N GLY A 153 1.83 3.44 7.95
CA GLY A 153 2.06 2.36 8.90
C GLY A 153 0.78 1.87 9.56
N THR A 154 -0.13 2.77 9.93
CA THR A 154 -1.44 2.38 10.49
C THR A 154 -2.26 1.57 9.49
N VAL A 155 -2.35 2.01 8.23
CA VAL A 155 -3.09 1.29 7.17
C VAL A 155 -2.48 -0.09 6.92
N TYR A 156 -1.16 -0.16 6.81
CA TYR A 156 -0.44 -1.41 6.57
C TYR A 156 -0.64 -2.40 7.73
N MET A 157 -0.41 -1.97 8.97
CA MET A 157 -0.55 -2.84 10.15
C MET A 157 -2.01 -3.26 10.39
N ALA A 158 -2.98 -2.40 10.09
CA ALA A 158 -4.40 -2.77 10.11
C ALA A 158 -4.72 -3.85 9.07
N GLY A 159 -4.09 -3.79 7.88
CA GLY A 159 -4.16 -4.80 6.84
C GLY A 159 -3.57 -6.14 7.27
N VAL A 160 -2.38 -6.13 7.85
CA VAL A 160 -1.71 -7.33 8.40
C VAL A 160 -2.58 -7.99 9.47
N LEU A 161 -3.08 -7.21 10.43
CA LEU A 161 -3.95 -7.74 11.49
C LEU A 161 -5.27 -8.28 10.94
N ALA A 162 -5.90 -7.56 10.03
CA ALA A 162 -7.13 -8.02 9.39
C ALA A 162 -6.91 -9.28 8.56
N GLY A 163 -5.75 -9.40 7.91
CA GLY A 163 -5.34 -10.57 7.15
C GLY A 163 -5.30 -11.83 8.00
N SER A 164 -4.55 -11.80 9.10
CA SER A 164 -4.44 -12.93 10.02
C SER A 164 -5.74 -13.24 10.76
N LEU A 165 -6.47 -12.23 11.23
CA LEU A 165 -7.79 -12.41 11.85
C LEU A 165 -8.79 -12.99 10.85
N GLY A 166 -8.82 -12.49 9.62
CA GLY A 166 -9.65 -12.98 8.53
C GLY A 166 -9.39 -14.45 8.23
N THR A 167 -8.12 -14.81 7.99
CA THR A 167 -7.70 -16.20 7.80
C THR A 167 -8.09 -17.07 9.00
N SER A 168 -7.91 -16.60 10.23
CA SER A 168 -8.27 -17.36 11.44
C SER A 168 -9.75 -17.75 11.52
N VAL A 169 -10.65 -16.96 10.92
CA VAL A 169 -12.10 -17.19 10.95
C VAL A 169 -12.58 -17.94 9.71
N PHE A 170 -12.10 -17.56 8.52
CA PHE A 170 -12.65 -18.03 7.24
C PHE A 170 -11.78 -19.07 6.51
N ASP A 171 -10.51 -19.25 6.90
CA ASP A 171 -9.56 -20.23 6.34
C ASP A 171 -8.73 -20.83 7.48
N ALA A 172 -9.46 -21.39 8.45
CA ALA A 172 -9.00 -21.60 9.82
C ALA A 172 -7.89 -22.65 9.98
N ASP A 173 -7.69 -23.53 8.99
CA ASP A 173 -6.68 -24.60 8.96
C ASP A 173 -5.33 -24.15 8.37
N VAL A 174 -5.23 -22.91 7.88
CA VAL A 174 -4.11 -22.50 7.04
C VAL A 174 -3.06 -21.71 7.82
N TYR A 175 -1.80 -22.07 7.56
CA TYR A 175 -0.63 -21.32 8.01
C TYR A 175 -0.48 -20.06 7.15
N LEU A 176 -0.17 -18.93 7.78
CA LEU A 176 -0.04 -17.67 7.06
C LEU A 176 1.37 -17.12 7.19
N VAL A 177 1.93 -16.70 6.04
CA VAL A 177 3.21 -15.99 5.87
C VAL A 177 3.02 -14.93 4.80
N GLY A 178 3.76 -13.84 4.89
CA GLY A 178 3.84 -12.81 3.84
C GLY A 178 3.29 -11.47 4.28
N ALA A 179 3.91 -10.40 3.79
CA ALA A 179 3.49 -9.01 3.98
C ALA A 179 2.15 -8.65 3.33
N SER A 180 1.55 -9.59 2.59
CA SER A 180 0.53 -9.32 1.60
C SER A 180 -0.78 -8.75 2.17
N GLY A 181 -1.14 -9.06 3.42
CA GLY A 181 -2.27 -8.41 4.10
C GLY A 181 -2.09 -6.89 4.19
N GLY A 182 -0.87 -6.42 4.51
CA GLY A 182 -0.53 -4.99 4.51
C GLY A 182 -0.43 -4.41 3.11
N VAL A 183 0.19 -5.13 2.17
CA VAL A 183 0.31 -4.72 0.77
C VAL A 183 -1.06 -4.52 0.11
N TYR A 184 -2.00 -5.45 0.29
CA TYR A 184 -3.36 -5.32 -0.21
C TYR A 184 -4.14 -4.20 0.47
N ALA A 185 -3.84 -3.89 1.74
CA ALA A 185 -4.39 -2.71 2.39
C ALA A 185 -3.91 -1.42 1.73
N LEU A 186 -2.63 -1.33 1.34
CA LEU A 186 -2.09 -0.18 0.60
C LEU A 186 -2.68 -0.07 -0.81
N LEU A 187 -2.79 -1.19 -1.53
CA LEU A 187 -3.46 -1.24 -2.85
C LEU A 187 -4.91 -0.78 -2.76
N ALA A 188 -5.66 -1.25 -1.76
CA ALA A 188 -7.05 -0.86 -1.56
C ALA A 188 -7.18 0.60 -1.13
N ALA A 189 -6.27 1.12 -0.31
CA ALA A 189 -6.25 2.53 0.06
C ALA A 189 -5.94 3.43 -1.15
N HIS A 190 -5.01 3.02 -2.02
CA HIS A 190 -4.74 3.69 -3.29
C HIS A 190 -5.95 3.61 -4.24
N LEU A 191 -6.57 2.44 -4.38
CA LEU A 191 -7.80 2.25 -5.16
C LEU A 191 -8.92 3.17 -4.67
N ALA A 192 -9.11 3.28 -3.35
CA ALA A 192 -10.10 4.18 -2.75
C ALA A 192 -9.83 5.64 -3.13
N ASN A 193 -8.56 6.07 -3.10
CA ASN A 193 -8.15 7.39 -3.53
C ASN A 193 -8.47 7.63 -5.02
N VAL A 194 -8.16 6.66 -5.88
CA VAL A 194 -8.44 6.73 -7.32
C VAL A 194 -9.94 6.79 -7.61
N LEU A 195 -10.76 5.99 -6.91
CA LEU A 195 -12.21 5.95 -7.12
C LEU A 195 -12.89 7.25 -6.66
N LEU A 196 -12.51 7.78 -5.50
CA LEU A 196 -13.09 9.01 -4.98
C LEU A 196 -12.72 10.23 -5.82
N ASN A 197 -11.55 10.20 -6.45
CA ASN A 197 -11.00 11.34 -7.19
C ASN A 197 -10.88 11.08 -8.69
N TYR A 198 -11.61 10.09 -9.20
CA TYR A 198 -11.49 9.61 -10.58
C TYR A 198 -11.60 10.74 -11.62
N ASN A 199 -12.52 11.69 -11.41
CA ASN A 199 -12.74 12.82 -12.31
C ASN A 199 -11.60 13.86 -12.32
N ASN A 200 -10.74 13.84 -11.30
CA ASN A 200 -9.65 14.80 -11.11
C ASN A 200 -8.26 14.19 -11.40
N MET A 201 -8.19 12.88 -11.65
CA MET A 201 -6.94 12.16 -11.91
C MET A 201 -6.78 11.90 -13.41
N GLU A 202 -5.66 12.36 -13.96
CA GLU A 202 -5.29 12.00 -15.33
C GLU A 202 -5.04 10.49 -15.41
N PHE A 203 -5.50 9.86 -16.50
CA PHE A 203 -5.35 8.42 -16.73
C PHE A 203 -5.95 7.51 -15.64
N GLY A 204 -6.97 7.96 -14.91
CA GLY A 204 -7.62 7.17 -13.85
C GLY A 204 -7.99 5.74 -14.24
N ILE A 205 -8.46 5.51 -15.48
CA ILE A 205 -8.78 4.15 -15.97
C ILE A 205 -7.56 3.25 -16.11
N VAL A 206 -6.41 3.79 -16.55
CA VAL A 206 -5.16 3.03 -16.69
C VAL A 206 -4.64 2.64 -15.31
N ARG A 207 -4.74 3.54 -14.33
CA ARG A 207 -4.40 3.29 -12.93
C ARG A 207 -5.26 2.18 -12.33
N LEU A 208 -6.59 2.25 -12.55
CA LEU A 208 -7.51 1.19 -12.13
C LEU A 208 -7.15 -0.16 -12.76
N ILE A 209 -6.92 -0.20 -14.09
CA ILE A 209 -6.53 -1.43 -14.78
C ILE A 209 -5.22 -1.98 -14.21
N GLY A 210 -4.23 -1.13 -13.95
CA GLY A 210 -2.95 -1.53 -13.35
C GLY A 210 -3.14 -2.20 -11.98
N ILE A 211 -3.92 -1.56 -11.09
CA ILE A 211 -4.25 -2.13 -9.78
C ILE A 211 -4.94 -3.50 -9.92
N PHE A 212 -5.95 -3.60 -10.80
CA PHE A 212 -6.69 -4.84 -10.99
C PHE A 212 -5.82 -5.95 -11.59
N VAL A 213 -4.95 -5.64 -12.56
CA VAL A 213 -4.04 -6.64 -13.16
C VAL A 213 -3.05 -7.16 -12.12
N VAL A 214 -2.42 -6.26 -11.37
CA VAL A 214 -1.46 -6.62 -10.30
C VAL A 214 -2.15 -7.47 -9.24
N ALA A 215 -3.29 -7.02 -8.71
CA ALA A 215 -4.02 -7.73 -7.67
C ALA A 215 -4.56 -9.09 -8.15
N SER A 216 -5.03 -9.18 -9.39
CA SER A 216 -5.57 -10.42 -9.96
C SER A 216 -4.48 -11.43 -10.28
N ALA A 217 -3.30 -10.98 -10.73
CA ALA A 217 -2.17 -11.86 -11.00
C ALA A 217 -1.69 -12.55 -9.71
N ASP A 218 -1.58 -11.81 -8.61
CA ASP A 218 -1.11 -12.35 -7.33
C ASP A 218 -2.16 -13.21 -6.62
N VAL A 219 -3.43 -12.78 -6.57
CA VAL A 219 -4.52 -13.66 -6.09
C VAL A 219 -4.62 -14.93 -6.97
N GLY A 220 -4.49 -14.79 -8.29
CA GLY A 220 -4.52 -15.91 -9.22
C GLY A 220 -3.38 -16.89 -8.97
N PHE A 221 -2.17 -16.39 -8.69
CA PHE A 221 -1.03 -17.20 -8.30
C PHE A 221 -1.29 -17.95 -6.98
N ALA A 222 -1.80 -17.27 -5.95
CA ALA A 222 -2.14 -17.89 -4.67
C ALA A 222 -3.23 -18.98 -4.80
N VAL A 223 -4.22 -18.76 -5.67
CA VAL A 223 -5.27 -19.75 -5.97
C VAL A 223 -4.69 -20.93 -6.76
N TYR A 224 -3.83 -20.68 -7.75
CA TYR A 224 -3.17 -21.73 -8.53
C TYR A 224 -2.28 -22.62 -7.64
N ASP A 225 -1.45 -22.02 -6.79
CA ASP A 225 -0.58 -22.76 -5.86
C ASP A 225 -1.40 -23.63 -4.90
N ARG A 226 -2.57 -23.16 -4.45
CA ARG A 226 -3.43 -23.92 -3.55
C ARG A 226 -4.15 -25.11 -4.20
N TYR A 227 -4.67 -24.95 -5.42
CA TYR A 227 -5.60 -25.92 -6.01
C TYR A 227 -5.03 -26.72 -7.19
N ALA A 228 -3.98 -26.22 -7.83
CA ALA A 228 -3.47 -26.79 -9.08
C ALA A 228 -2.00 -27.23 -8.99
N ALA A 229 -1.21 -26.65 -8.08
CA ALA A 229 0.14 -27.13 -7.85
C ALA A 229 0.11 -28.39 -6.96
N GLU A 230 0.88 -29.41 -7.31
CA GLU A 230 1.20 -30.56 -6.45
C GLU A 230 2.22 -30.14 -5.37
N SER A 231 1.96 -29.00 -4.71
CA SER A 231 2.83 -28.41 -3.70
C SER A 231 2.62 -29.14 -2.37
N ALA A 232 3.69 -29.71 -1.81
CA ALA A 232 3.68 -30.22 -0.43
C ALA A 232 3.73 -29.10 0.64
N ALA A 233 3.82 -27.84 0.21
CA ALA A 233 3.90 -26.68 1.09
C ALA A 233 2.50 -26.18 1.51
N PRO A 234 2.35 -25.57 2.71
CA PRO A 234 1.09 -24.97 3.14
C PRO A 234 0.65 -23.88 2.16
N PRO A 235 -0.62 -23.86 1.72
CA PRO A 235 -1.09 -22.91 0.72
C PRO A 235 -1.12 -21.49 1.27
N VAL A 236 -0.83 -20.50 0.43
CA VAL A 236 -1.01 -19.08 0.78
C VAL A 236 -2.51 -18.77 0.87
N SER A 237 -2.95 -18.13 1.97
CA SER A 237 -4.36 -17.79 2.17
C SER A 237 -4.76 -16.57 1.34
N TYR A 238 -5.62 -16.76 0.32
CA TYR A 238 -6.23 -15.65 -0.42
C TYR A 238 -7.19 -14.81 0.45
N VAL A 239 -7.67 -15.36 1.58
CA VAL A 239 -8.49 -14.64 2.56
C VAL A 239 -7.71 -13.50 3.21
N ALA A 240 -6.39 -13.68 3.43
CA ALA A 240 -5.55 -12.63 3.98
C ALA A 240 -5.48 -11.41 3.05
N HIS A 241 -5.37 -11.64 1.73
CA HIS A 241 -5.42 -10.58 0.72
C HIS A 241 -6.76 -9.83 0.74
N LEU A 242 -7.87 -10.57 0.78
CA LEU A 242 -9.21 -9.98 0.77
C LEU A 242 -9.48 -9.15 2.02
N THR A 243 -9.20 -9.69 3.20
CA THR A 243 -9.47 -9.03 4.47
C THR A 243 -8.50 -7.88 4.74
N GLY A 244 -7.25 -8.00 4.30
CA GLY A 244 -6.29 -6.89 4.22
C GLY A 244 -6.80 -5.76 3.32
N ALA A 245 -7.28 -6.08 2.12
CA ALA A 245 -7.88 -5.09 1.22
C ALA A 245 -9.11 -4.38 1.83
N LEU A 246 -10.00 -5.13 2.50
CA LEU A 246 -11.15 -4.54 3.20
C LEU A 246 -10.72 -3.60 4.34
N ALA A 247 -9.66 -3.95 5.08
CA ALA A 247 -9.08 -3.07 6.09
C ALA A 247 -8.47 -1.81 5.45
N GLY A 248 -7.76 -1.94 4.33
CA GLY A 248 -7.23 -0.80 3.57
C GLY A 248 -8.31 0.12 3.02
N LEU A 249 -9.39 -0.43 2.48
CA LEU A 249 -10.53 0.33 1.99
C LEU A 249 -11.22 1.08 3.13
N THR A 250 -11.37 0.48 4.30
CA THR A 250 -12.01 1.13 5.45
C THR A 250 -11.07 2.13 6.13
N ILE A 251 -9.91 1.70 6.65
CA ILE A 251 -8.94 2.52 7.37
C ILE A 251 -8.26 3.55 6.47
N GLY A 252 -7.93 3.21 5.22
CA GLY A 252 -7.35 4.13 4.25
C GLY A 252 -8.27 5.32 3.97
N LEU A 253 -9.59 5.10 3.91
CA LEU A 253 -10.56 6.19 3.80
C LEU A 253 -10.60 7.09 5.05
N LEU A 254 -10.29 6.57 6.24
CA LEU A 254 -10.24 7.37 7.46
C LEU A 254 -8.95 8.19 7.54
N VAL A 255 -7.83 7.57 7.16
CA VAL A 255 -6.47 8.09 7.44
C VAL A 255 -5.97 8.99 6.31
N LEU A 256 -6.31 8.69 5.05
CA LEU A 256 -5.79 9.41 3.87
C LEU A 256 -6.63 10.63 3.48
N LYS A 257 -7.74 10.91 4.19
CA LYS A 257 -8.67 11.99 3.83
C LYS A 257 -8.07 13.37 4.09
N ASN A 258 -8.06 14.22 3.07
CA ASN A 258 -7.71 15.64 3.16
C ASN A 258 -8.98 16.48 3.44
N PHE A 259 -8.79 17.60 4.12
CA PHE A 259 -9.82 18.35 4.84
C PHE A 259 -10.77 19.16 3.94
N GLU A 260 -11.88 18.57 3.47
CA GLU A 260 -13.17 19.27 3.25
C GLU A 260 -14.27 18.20 3.18
N GLN A 261 -15.10 18.04 4.23
CA GLN A 261 -16.14 17.01 4.23
C GLN A 261 -17.55 17.60 4.16
N ARG A 262 -18.37 17.01 3.28
CA ARG A 262 -19.83 17.11 3.33
C ARG A 262 -20.37 16.13 4.38
N LEU A 263 -21.46 16.49 5.07
CA LEU A 263 -22.05 15.73 6.18
C LEU A 263 -22.32 14.24 5.86
N HIS A 264 -22.74 13.92 4.62
CA HIS A 264 -23.01 12.54 4.19
C HIS A 264 -21.74 11.66 4.20
N GLU A 265 -20.58 12.22 3.90
CA GLU A 265 -19.32 11.48 3.90
C GLU A 265 -18.83 11.18 5.33
N GLN A 266 -19.20 12.01 6.31
CA GLN A 266 -18.94 11.76 7.73
C GLN A 266 -19.76 10.58 8.26
N LEU A 267 -20.99 10.39 7.76
CA LEU A 267 -21.83 9.26 8.16
C LEU A 267 -21.27 7.93 7.64
N ILE A 268 -20.94 7.87 6.35
CA ILE A 268 -20.31 6.68 5.74
C ILE A 268 -19.02 6.32 6.49
N TRP A 269 -18.25 7.34 6.91
CA TRP A 269 -17.04 7.17 7.69
C TRP A 269 -17.27 6.47 9.04
N TRP A 270 -18.22 6.94 9.85
CA TRP A 270 -18.55 6.31 11.13
C TRP A 270 -19.08 4.89 10.97
N VAL A 271 -19.89 4.64 9.94
CA VAL A 271 -20.41 3.31 9.64
C VAL A 271 -19.27 2.36 9.25
N ALA A 272 -18.38 2.78 8.35
CA ALA A 272 -17.24 1.97 7.92
C ALA A 272 -16.31 1.63 9.10
N LEU A 273 -16.01 2.61 9.96
CA LEU A 273 -15.20 2.39 11.16
C LEU A 273 -15.90 1.46 12.16
N GLY A 274 -17.21 1.64 12.36
CA GLY A 274 -18.02 0.78 13.24
C GLY A 274 -18.04 -0.67 12.77
N VAL A 275 -18.19 -0.90 11.45
CA VAL A 275 -18.14 -2.25 10.85
C VAL A 275 -16.76 -2.87 11.02
N TYR A 276 -15.69 -2.13 10.70
CA TYR A 276 -14.31 -2.63 10.88
C TYR A 276 -14.03 -3.01 12.34
N ALA A 277 -14.41 -2.15 13.29
CA ALA A 277 -14.26 -2.40 14.71
C ALA A 277 -15.06 -3.63 15.16
N ALA A 278 -16.32 -3.76 14.73
CA ALA A 278 -17.16 -4.91 15.06
C ALA A 278 -16.57 -6.23 14.53
N CYS A 279 -16.12 -6.25 13.27
CA CYS A 279 -15.48 -7.44 12.68
C CYS A 279 -14.18 -7.80 13.40
N THR A 280 -13.35 -6.81 13.74
CA THR A 280 -12.08 -7.02 14.46
C THR A 280 -12.35 -7.56 15.86
N ILE A 281 -13.27 -6.96 16.61
CA ILE A 281 -13.66 -7.41 17.95
C ILE A 281 -14.20 -8.84 17.87
N PHE A 282 -15.10 -9.12 16.92
CA PHE A 282 -15.62 -10.48 16.73
C PHE A 282 -14.49 -11.50 16.49
N ALA A 283 -13.57 -11.21 15.57
CA ALA A 283 -12.47 -12.13 15.25
C ALA A 283 -11.50 -12.33 16.43
N VAL A 284 -11.23 -11.27 17.21
CA VAL A 284 -10.44 -11.37 18.44
C VAL A 284 -11.15 -12.25 19.46
N LEU A 285 -12.43 -12.00 19.74
CA LEU A 285 -13.22 -12.81 20.67
C LEU A 285 -13.33 -14.26 20.19
N PHE A 286 -13.47 -14.49 18.89
CA PHE A 286 -13.47 -15.82 18.29
C PHE A 286 -12.17 -16.58 18.60
N ASN A 287 -11.01 -15.95 18.42
CA ASN A 287 -9.72 -16.60 18.73
C ASN A 287 -9.50 -16.82 20.23
N LEU A 288 -10.04 -15.95 21.09
CA LEU A 288 -9.94 -16.08 22.54
C LEU A 288 -10.85 -17.19 23.10
N PHE A 289 -12.08 -17.32 22.58
CA PHE A 289 -13.07 -18.28 23.07
C PHE A 289 -13.03 -19.63 22.34
N SER A 290 -12.47 -19.67 21.13
CA SER A 290 -12.34 -20.89 20.32
C SER A 290 -10.87 -21.17 19.96
N PRO A 291 -9.95 -21.27 20.93
CA PRO A 291 -8.51 -21.44 20.65
C PRO A 291 -8.18 -22.82 20.03
N ALA A 292 -9.05 -23.80 20.18
CA ALA A 292 -8.91 -25.15 19.62
C ALA A 292 -9.68 -25.33 18.28
N PHE A 293 -10.09 -24.23 17.64
CA PHE A 293 -10.75 -24.29 16.33
C PHE A 293 -9.72 -24.10 15.21
N PRO A 294 -9.80 -24.84 14.11
CA PRO A 294 -10.63 -26.03 13.94
C PRO A 294 -10.10 -27.20 14.79
N PRO A 295 -10.97 -28.11 15.25
CA PRO A 295 -10.54 -29.27 16.02
C PRO A 295 -9.56 -30.14 15.20
N PRO A 296 -8.61 -30.81 15.87
CA PRO A 296 -7.59 -31.64 15.22
C PRO A 296 -8.15 -32.84 14.46
#